data_AF-A0A847DDU7-F1
#
_entry.id   AF-A0A847DDU7-F1
#
_cell.length_a   1.000
_cell.length_b   1.000
_cell.length_c   1.000
_cell.angle_alpha   90.00
_cell.angle_beta   90.00
_cell.angle_gamma   90.00
#
_symmetry.space_group_name_H-M   'P 1'
#
loop_
_entity.id
_entity.type
_entity.pdbx_description
1 polymer ?
#
loop_
_entity_poly.entity_id
_entity_poly.type
_entity_poly.pdbx_seq_one_letter_code
_entity_poly.pdbx_strand_id
1 'polypeptide(L)'
;MGKAKKTLLKSLTGVILLFSIALLYADALAAKSERKAEAISFEVLNPEAEMIMASDISVISPRVKNLSAGKIGLVWAGKSGGEFFLDALEILLKKKYPSATILRYTRGADNAEARIPKEVDTFVYAVGDSGQGAWDSVSYTIKMEKLGKPGVAVFGEHLMHNAETAANHLGMPSVRMAPLPSMEFYPNRASAKSMIPCAEMVFNDIVNALTLPIKPSEKEAGIKPGKAAIETVKISADSLESAYEKFYQTYMDNNWGDGLPLVPPTPGNVAQMLKATSLAPDKVLGVIKSPDGTSVIANVTVQKAAVNAVMAGARPEYFPVIVAAMEGISDKDFSHHVFSSDGSFNLFIGVSGPIVDKINMHTGIGLLGHGWRANNTIGRAVRLCMNNIGHLKPAKLDTALTGRPSSHTFYVLAENNRLSPWAPYHTGRGYKAEESYVTVSGIGLGGDFTGYGGGTGGAWTVDGMLDDIIGKIAPNRLMFASYLPGVGLGAFARPFNYIFILSPDTANALKKRDFTREGLVDYIIDKTSVPYEELTENEIKGLKKRLSEKSEAFGGTDNIPEERIPMYWENLKPGGKVPVVVSPDTINIFVSGEVSGYNFGAIYLLGAHSIKPVQ
;
A
#
# COMPACT_ATOMS: atom_id res chain seq x y z
N MET A 1 -28.56 -7.57 95.69
CA MET A 1 -28.36 -6.51 94.67
C MET A 1 -27.07 -6.60 93.84
N GLY A 2 -26.05 -7.42 94.17
CA GLY A 2 -24.75 -7.39 93.50
C GLY A 2 -24.60 -8.13 92.15
N LYS A 3 -25.35 -9.22 91.91
CA LYS A 3 -25.21 -10.04 90.69
C LYS A 3 -25.88 -9.42 89.46
N ALA A 4 -27.11 -8.93 89.59
CA ALA A 4 -27.87 -8.33 88.47
C ALA A 4 -27.20 -7.06 87.91
N LYS A 5 -26.60 -6.22 88.76
CA LYS A 5 -25.90 -5.01 88.34
C LYS A 5 -24.63 -5.32 87.53
N LYS A 6 -23.89 -6.39 87.88
CA LYS A 6 -22.70 -6.84 87.14
C LYS A 6 -23.04 -7.41 85.77
N THR A 7 -24.15 -8.14 85.65
CA THR A 7 -24.62 -8.68 84.36
C THR A 7 -25.08 -7.57 83.43
N LEU A 8 -25.82 -6.59 83.95
CA LEU A 8 -26.28 -5.43 83.18
C LEU A 8 -25.09 -4.55 82.73
N LEU A 9 -24.08 -4.34 83.59
CA LEU A 9 -22.90 -3.57 83.22
C LEU A 9 -22.08 -4.26 82.13
N LYS A 10 -21.97 -5.60 82.16
CA LYS A 10 -21.30 -6.41 81.11
C LYS A 10 -22.07 -6.40 79.80
N SER A 11 -23.40 -6.44 79.81
CA SER A 11 -24.19 -6.35 78.57
C SER A 11 -24.10 -4.95 77.98
N LEU A 12 -24.09 -3.91 78.82
CA LEU A 12 -23.90 -2.53 78.36
C LEU A 12 -22.52 -2.30 77.75
N THR A 13 -21.45 -2.87 78.36
CA THR A 13 -20.09 -2.78 77.78
C THR A 13 -19.98 -3.55 76.47
N GLY A 14 -20.63 -4.71 76.35
CA GLY A 14 -20.67 -5.48 75.11
C GLY A 14 -21.42 -4.76 73.99
N VAL A 15 -22.54 -4.10 74.30
CA VAL A 15 -23.32 -3.31 73.33
C VAL A 15 -22.54 -2.06 72.91
N ILE A 16 -21.90 -1.36 73.85
CA ILE A 16 -21.05 -0.19 73.53
C ILE A 16 -19.87 -0.62 72.65
N LEU A 17 -19.20 -1.74 72.95
CA LEU A 17 -18.09 -2.24 72.14
C LEU A 17 -18.53 -2.60 70.72
N LEU A 18 -19.68 -3.26 70.57
CA LEU A 18 -20.24 -3.58 69.25
C LEU A 18 -20.62 -2.31 68.47
N PHE A 19 -21.17 -1.29 69.13
CA PHE A 19 -21.46 -0.01 68.50
C PHE A 19 -20.20 0.73 68.09
N SER A 20 -19.15 0.72 68.91
CA SER A 20 -17.86 1.32 68.59
C SER A 20 -17.17 0.61 67.42
N ILE A 21 -17.25 -0.73 67.35
CA ILE A 21 -16.73 -1.51 66.21
C ILE A 21 -17.54 -1.19 64.94
N ALA A 22 -18.87 -1.09 65.03
CA ALA A 22 -19.71 -0.74 63.89
C ALA A 22 -19.44 0.69 63.39
N LEU A 23 -19.23 1.66 64.29
CA LEU A 23 -18.82 3.02 63.94
C LEU A 23 -17.44 3.05 63.29
N LEU A 24 -16.46 2.33 63.83
CA LEU A 24 -15.13 2.21 63.20
C LEU A 24 -15.18 1.55 61.83
N TYR A 25 -16.07 0.57 61.62
CA TYR A 25 -16.29 -0.06 60.32
C TYR A 25 -17.00 0.87 59.34
N ALA A 26 -17.97 1.65 59.81
CA ALA A 26 -18.67 2.65 59.01
C ALA A 26 -17.72 3.79 58.61
N ASP A 27 -16.87 4.27 59.52
CA ASP A 27 -15.83 5.27 59.23
C ASP A 27 -14.76 4.70 58.29
N ALA A 28 -14.37 3.43 58.43
CA ALA A 28 -13.45 2.79 57.51
C ALA A 28 -14.04 2.59 56.10
N LEU A 29 -15.36 2.34 56.00
CA LEU A 29 -16.08 2.27 54.73
C LEU A 29 -16.29 3.65 54.10
N ALA A 30 -16.63 4.67 54.90
CA ALA A 30 -16.74 6.05 54.48
C ALA A 30 -15.38 6.62 54.02
N ALA A 31 -14.30 6.33 54.76
CA ALA A 31 -12.93 6.68 54.38
C ALA A 31 -12.44 5.91 53.13
N LYS A 32 -13.01 4.74 52.82
CA LYS A 32 -12.79 4.04 51.55
C LYS A 32 -13.58 4.66 50.40
N SER A 33 -14.77 5.22 50.65
CA SER A 33 -15.55 5.95 49.64
C SER A 33 -15.11 7.40 49.43
N GLU A 34 -14.38 8.00 50.38
CA GLU A 34 -13.89 9.39 50.32
C GLU A 34 -12.43 9.55 49.87
N ARG A 35 -11.70 8.47 49.60
CA ARG A 35 -10.49 8.60 48.78
C ARG A 35 -10.94 9.00 47.37
N LYS A 36 -10.95 10.30 47.09
CA LYS A 36 -10.91 10.81 45.71
C LYS A 36 -9.85 9.98 44.99
N ALA A 37 -10.28 9.13 44.06
CA ALA A 37 -9.35 8.43 43.20
C ALA A 37 -8.41 9.48 42.61
N GLU A 38 -7.12 9.36 42.87
CA GLU A 38 -6.15 10.27 42.27
C GLU A 38 -6.36 10.20 40.75
N ALA A 39 -6.50 11.36 40.12
CA ALA A 39 -6.74 11.43 38.69
C ALA A 39 -5.63 10.67 37.95
N ILE A 40 -6.01 9.65 37.19
CA ILE A 40 -5.07 8.89 36.36
C ILE A 40 -4.65 9.80 35.22
N SER A 41 -3.35 10.03 35.07
CA SER A 41 -2.81 10.79 33.95
C SER A 41 -1.54 10.16 33.38
N PHE A 42 -1.47 10.08 32.05
CA PHE A 42 -0.30 9.61 31.32
C PHE A 42 -0.21 10.30 29.96
N GLU A 43 0.98 10.28 29.37
CA GLU A 43 1.23 10.76 28.01
C GLU A 43 1.29 9.60 27.03
N VAL A 44 0.83 9.86 25.81
CA VAL A 44 0.91 8.93 24.68
C VAL A 44 1.51 9.63 23.47
N LEU A 45 2.32 8.90 22.72
CA LEU A 45 3.08 9.42 21.59
C LEU A 45 2.26 9.40 20.30
N ASN A 46 2.39 10.45 19.50
CA ASN A 46 1.77 10.54 18.19
C ASN A 46 2.40 9.52 17.20
N PRO A 47 1.60 8.64 16.57
CA PRO A 47 2.08 7.63 15.64
C PRO A 47 2.33 8.10 14.21
N GLU A 48 1.80 9.27 13.84
CA GLU A 48 1.85 9.82 12.49
C GLU A 48 3.20 10.48 12.20
N ALA A 49 3.71 10.27 10.99
CA ALA A 49 4.87 11.01 10.51
C ALA A 49 4.41 12.34 9.91
N GLU A 50 5.32 13.32 9.86
CA GLU A 50 5.01 14.56 9.15
C GLU A 50 5.04 14.31 7.65
N MET A 51 4.00 14.77 6.96
CA MET A 51 3.98 14.78 5.51
C MET A 51 4.99 15.80 5.00
N ILE A 52 5.90 15.37 4.13
CA ILE A 52 6.84 16.26 3.46
C ILE A 52 6.04 17.08 2.45
N MET A 53 6.10 18.40 2.57
CA MET A 53 5.39 19.32 1.67
C MET A 53 6.39 20.05 0.78
N ALA A 54 5.97 20.44 -0.43
CA ALA A 54 6.77 21.30 -1.29
C ALA A 54 7.12 22.62 -0.55
N SER A 55 8.39 23.04 -0.64
CA SER A 55 8.86 24.28 -0.05
C SER A 55 8.31 25.52 -0.77
N ASP A 56 8.09 25.40 -2.08
CA ASP A 56 7.66 26.50 -2.94
C ASP A 56 6.21 26.35 -3.35
N ILE A 57 5.42 27.41 -3.12
CA ILE A 57 4.03 27.49 -3.52
C ILE A 57 3.97 28.22 -4.86
N SER A 58 3.52 27.51 -5.89
CA SER A 58 3.35 28.01 -7.24
C SER A 58 1.91 28.43 -7.49
N VAL A 59 1.71 29.58 -8.13
CA VAL A 59 0.42 29.98 -8.68
C VAL A 59 0.26 29.36 -10.07
N ILE A 60 -0.97 28.98 -10.43
CA ILE A 60 -1.31 28.50 -11.77
C ILE A 60 -0.94 29.52 -12.87
N SER A 61 -0.65 29.04 -14.10
CA SER A 61 -0.34 29.89 -15.25
C SER A 61 -1.49 30.84 -15.62
N PRO A 62 -1.23 31.96 -16.33
CA PRO A 62 -2.29 32.74 -16.95
C PRO A 62 -3.19 31.88 -17.84
N ARG A 63 -4.51 32.02 -17.70
CA ARG A 63 -5.49 31.30 -18.51
C ARG A 63 -5.59 31.85 -19.93
N VAL A 64 -6.02 31.01 -20.87
CA VAL A 64 -6.26 31.45 -22.25
C VAL A 64 -7.53 32.30 -22.32
N LYS A 65 -7.51 33.40 -23.08
CA LYS A 65 -8.66 34.35 -23.11
C LYS A 65 -9.93 33.73 -23.68
N ASN A 66 -9.79 32.84 -24.65
CA ASN A 66 -10.85 32.04 -25.23
C ASN A 66 -10.21 30.82 -25.94
N LEU A 67 -11.05 29.87 -26.34
CA LEU A 67 -10.62 28.67 -27.05
C LEU A 67 -10.80 28.79 -28.58
N SER A 68 -11.41 29.88 -29.07
CA SER A 68 -11.65 30.11 -30.49
C SER A 68 -10.33 30.35 -31.22
N ALA A 69 -9.98 29.46 -32.15
CA ALA A 69 -8.70 29.45 -32.90
C ALA A 69 -7.43 29.15 -32.07
N GLY A 70 -7.58 28.69 -30.82
CA GLY A 70 -6.47 28.18 -30.02
C GLY A 70 -6.12 26.72 -30.35
N LYS A 71 -4.92 26.29 -29.96
CA LYS A 71 -4.47 24.89 -30.00
C LYS A 71 -4.71 24.24 -28.64
N ILE A 72 -5.58 23.23 -28.60
CA ILE A 72 -6.01 22.53 -27.40
C ILE A 72 -5.45 21.10 -27.40
N GLY A 73 -4.67 20.75 -26.39
CA GLY A 73 -4.18 19.39 -26.19
C GLY A 73 -5.18 18.55 -25.38
N LEU A 74 -5.58 17.40 -25.91
CA LEU A 74 -6.32 16.39 -25.16
C LEU A 74 -5.38 15.23 -24.85
N VAL A 75 -5.01 15.10 -23.58
CA VAL A 75 -3.99 14.15 -23.10
C VAL A 75 -4.66 12.98 -22.41
N TRP A 76 -4.55 11.80 -23.01
CA TRP A 76 -5.03 10.56 -22.43
C TRP A 76 -4.08 10.05 -21.36
N ALA A 77 -4.60 9.85 -20.16
CA ALA A 77 -3.88 9.30 -19.00
C ALA A 77 -3.55 7.80 -19.13
N GLY A 78 -4.00 7.15 -20.21
CA GLY A 78 -3.77 5.74 -20.46
C GLY A 78 -4.68 4.79 -19.68
N LYS A 79 -5.81 5.29 -19.15
CA LYS A 79 -6.83 4.51 -18.45
C LYS A 79 -7.98 4.18 -19.39
N SER A 80 -8.39 2.91 -19.38
CA SER A 80 -9.47 2.39 -20.23
C SER A 80 -10.76 3.20 -20.07
N GLY A 81 -11.34 3.59 -21.20
CA GLY A 81 -12.52 4.44 -21.25
C GLY A 81 -12.24 5.94 -21.23
N GLY A 82 -11.05 6.36 -20.81
CA GLY A 82 -10.63 7.77 -20.82
C GLY A 82 -10.46 8.31 -22.25
N GLU A 83 -10.06 7.46 -23.18
CA GLU A 83 -9.96 7.76 -24.61
C GLU A 83 -11.33 8.17 -25.18
N PHE A 84 -12.40 7.46 -24.81
CA PHE A 84 -13.76 7.74 -25.25
C PHE A 84 -14.33 9.01 -24.62
N PHE A 85 -13.96 9.30 -23.37
CA PHE A 85 -14.30 10.59 -22.76
C PHE A 85 -13.65 11.74 -23.53
N LEU A 86 -12.37 11.62 -23.89
CA LEU A 86 -11.68 12.64 -24.67
C LEU A 86 -12.26 12.78 -26.08
N ASP A 87 -12.72 11.70 -26.70
CA ASP A 87 -13.42 11.74 -28.00
C ASP A 87 -14.76 12.47 -27.91
N ALA A 88 -15.54 12.21 -26.85
CA ALA A 88 -16.76 12.94 -26.56
C ALA A 88 -16.49 14.44 -26.32
N LEU A 89 -15.44 14.75 -25.54
CA LEU A 89 -15.01 16.12 -25.29
C LEU A 89 -14.59 16.83 -26.57
N GLU A 90 -13.87 16.15 -27.47
CA GLU A 90 -13.47 16.69 -28.77
C GLU A 90 -14.68 17.06 -29.64
N ILE A 91 -15.72 16.22 -29.67
CA ILE A 91 -16.98 16.50 -30.37
C ILE A 91 -17.62 17.79 -29.82
N LEU A 92 -17.71 17.93 -28.49
CA LEU A 92 -18.29 19.10 -27.85
C LEU A 92 -17.46 20.37 -28.08
N LEU A 93 -16.13 20.26 -28.03
CA LEU A 93 -15.21 21.36 -28.31
C LEU A 93 -15.35 21.84 -29.76
N LYS A 94 -15.36 20.94 -30.76
CA LYS A 94 -15.56 21.31 -32.17
C LYS A 94 -16.93 21.92 -32.44
N LYS A 95 -17.96 21.46 -31.72
CA LYS A 95 -19.31 22.05 -31.81
C LYS A 95 -19.35 23.50 -31.31
N LYS A 96 -18.67 23.81 -30.21
CA LYS A 96 -18.66 25.16 -29.60
C LYS A 96 -17.60 26.09 -30.20
N TYR A 97 -16.45 25.55 -30.59
CA TYR A 97 -15.28 26.27 -31.11
C TYR A 97 -14.79 25.63 -32.41
N PRO A 98 -15.56 25.76 -33.52
CA PRO A 98 -15.27 25.06 -34.78
C PRO A 98 -13.92 25.44 -35.41
N SER A 99 -13.36 26.60 -35.05
CA SER A 99 -12.04 27.06 -35.53
C SER A 99 -10.87 26.62 -34.64
N ALA A 100 -11.12 25.99 -33.48
CA ALA A 100 -10.05 25.52 -32.61
C ALA A 100 -9.30 24.33 -33.24
N THR A 101 -7.99 24.27 -33.04
CA THR A 101 -7.18 23.10 -33.42
C THR A 101 -7.06 22.17 -32.22
N ILE A 102 -7.47 20.91 -32.39
CA ILE A 102 -7.40 19.90 -31.31
C ILE A 102 -6.28 18.93 -31.64
N LEU A 103 -5.39 18.71 -30.67
CA LEU A 103 -4.24 17.80 -30.76
C LEU A 103 -4.37 16.71 -29.71
N ARG A 104 -4.19 15.45 -30.11
CA ARG A 104 -4.27 14.28 -29.23
C ARG A 104 -2.89 13.88 -28.74
N TYR A 105 -2.80 13.58 -27.46
CA TYR A 105 -1.60 13.06 -26.83
C TYR A 105 -1.94 11.85 -25.96
N THR A 106 -0.96 10.98 -25.79
CA THR A 106 -1.00 9.87 -24.84
C THR A 106 0.16 10.07 -23.90
N ARG A 107 -0.09 10.01 -22.58
CA ARG A 107 0.97 10.14 -21.59
C ARG A 107 2.09 9.11 -21.84
N GLY A 108 3.33 9.56 -21.73
CA GLY A 108 4.55 8.76 -21.89
C GLY A 108 4.78 8.15 -23.28
N ALA A 109 3.94 8.49 -24.27
CA ALA A 109 4.12 8.08 -25.65
C ALA A 109 4.55 9.27 -26.53
N ASP A 110 5.28 8.97 -27.61
CA ASP A 110 5.68 9.93 -28.65
C ASP A 110 6.29 11.24 -28.13
N ASN A 111 6.97 11.17 -26.98
CA ASN A 111 7.55 12.30 -26.27
C ASN A 111 6.54 13.44 -26.00
N ALA A 112 5.28 13.08 -25.69
CA ALA A 112 4.18 14.00 -25.49
C ALA A 112 4.53 15.12 -24.50
N GLU A 113 5.19 14.79 -23.39
CA GLU A 113 5.56 15.73 -22.33
C GLU A 113 6.49 16.85 -22.80
N ALA A 114 7.35 16.59 -23.79
CA ALA A 114 8.23 17.61 -24.37
C ALA A 114 7.56 18.39 -25.51
N ARG A 115 6.53 17.82 -26.12
CA ARG A 115 5.78 18.39 -27.25
C ARG A 115 4.66 19.33 -26.81
N ILE A 116 3.88 18.94 -25.80
CA ILE A 116 2.74 19.71 -25.28
C ILE A 116 3.15 21.16 -24.94
N PRO A 117 4.25 21.44 -24.20
CA PRO A 117 4.69 22.80 -23.93
C PRO A 117 5.06 23.66 -25.16
N LYS A 118 5.21 23.06 -26.35
CA LYS A 118 5.58 23.76 -27.58
C LYS A 118 4.42 23.86 -28.57
N GLU A 119 3.51 22.89 -28.53
CA GLU A 119 2.51 22.70 -29.58
C GLU A 119 1.13 23.27 -29.21
N VAL A 120 0.80 23.39 -27.92
CA VAL A 120 -0.54 23.81 -27.47
C VAL A 120 -0.52 25.09 -26.65
N ASP A 121 -1.66 25.78 -26.67
CA ASP A 121 -1.93 26.95 -25.83
C ASP A 121 -2.48 26.53 -24.47
N THR A 122 -3.20 25.41 -24.42
CA THR A 122 -3.83 24.85 -23.22
C THR A 122 -4.07 23.35 -23.38
N PHE A 123 -4.31 22.62 -22.27
CA PHE A 123 -4.55 21.19 -22.33
C PHE A 123 -5.57 20.68 -21.29
N VAL A 124 -6.15 19.52 -21.59
CA VAL A 124 -6.98 18.71 -20.68
C VAL A 124 -6.26 17.38 -20.48
N TYR A 125 -5.98 17.02 -19.22
CA TYR A 125 -5.44 15.71 -18.88
C TYR A 125 -6.55 14.83 -18.29
N ALA A 126 -6.88 13.72 -18.95
CA ALA A 126 -8.02 12.90 -18.58
C ALA A 126 -7.85 11.40 -18.94
N VAL A 127 -8.48 10.46 -18.24
CA VAL A 127 -9.22 10.59 -16.97
C VAL A 127 -8.45 9.80 -15.91
N GLY A 128 -8.22 10.42 -14.74
CA GLY A 128 -7.78 9.70 -13.56
C GLY A 128 -8.96 8.93 -12.94
N ASP A 129 -8.95 7.60 -13.02
CA ASP A 129 -10.08 6.73 -12.64
C ASP A 129 -9.87 5.92 -11.35
N SER A 130 -8.80 6.20 -10.62
CA SER A 130 -8.38 5.51 -9.39
C SER A 130 -7.60 6.46 -8.49
N GLY A 131 -7.41 6.15 -7.20
CA GLY A 131 -6.69 7.01 -6.25
C GLY A 131 -5.33 7.48 -6.75
N GLN A 132 -4.54 6.54 -7.28
CA GLN A 132 -3.28 6.83 -7.97
C GLN A 132 -3.46 7.62 -9.27
N GLY A 133 -4.50 7.33 -10.06
CA GLY A 133 -4.80 8.07 -11.30
C GLY A 133 -5.21 9.53 -11.06
N ALA A 134 -5.95 9.83 -9.99
CA ALA A 134 -6.29 11.20 -9.62
C ALA A 134 -5.05 11.98 -9.16
N TRP A 135 -4.19 11.35 -8.36
CA TRP A 135 -2.89 11.93 -7.98
C TRP A 135 -2.03 12.24 -9.20
N ASP A 136 -1.95 11.30 -10.14
CA ASP A 136 -1.21 11.44 -11.39
C ASP A 136 -1.78 12.57 -12.27
N SER A 137 -3.10 12.70 -12.39
CA SER A 137 -3.75 13.80 -13.12
C SER A 137 -3.34 15.17 -12.59
N VAL A 138 -3.28 15.31 -11.27
CA VAL A 138 -2.84 16.56 -10.63
C VAL A 138 -1.34 16.77 -10.83
N SER A 139 -0.52 15.74 -10.61
CA SER A 139 0.94 15.81 -10.74
C SER A 139 1.37 16.19 -12.16
N TYR A 140 0.74 15.57 -13.16
CA TYR A 140 0.95 15.90 -14.58
C TYR A 140 0.55 17.35 -14.88
N THR A 141 -0.61 17.77 -14.37
CA THR A 141 -1.12 19.12 -14.63
C THR A 141 -0.20 20.17 -14.02
N ILE A 142 0.24 19.99 -12.77
CA ILE A 142 1.21 20.87 -12.10
C ILE A 142 2.52 20.93 -12.87
N LYS A 143 3.02 19.80 -13.37
CA LYS A 143 4.25 19.75 -14.18
C LYS A 143 4.13 20.66 -15.42
N MET A 144 3.01 20.61 -16.13
CA MET A 144 2.78 21.44 -17.33
C MET A 144 2.50 22.91 -16.97
N GLU A 145 1.81 23.17 -15.87
CA GLU A 145 1.58 24.51 -15.33
C GLU A 145 2.91 25.21 -14.99
N LYS A 146 3.86 24.49 -14.38
CA LYS A 146 5.22 25.02 -14.12
C LYS A 146 6.01 25.32 -15.40
N LEU A 147 5.61 24.74 -16.53
CA LEU A 147 6.15 25.04 -17.87
C LEU A 147 5.35 26.16 -18.60
N GLY A 148 4.48 26.87 -17.87
CA GLY A 148 3.70 27.98 -18.41
C GLY A 148 2.49 27.55 -19.25
N LYS A 149 2.06 26.29 -19.15
CA LYS A 149 0.90 25.78 -19.88
C LYS A 149 -0.33 25.67 -18.99
N PRO A 150 -1.37 26.49 -19.22
CA PRO A 150 -2.60 26.38 -18.47
C PRO A 150 -3.31 25.08 -18.83
N GLY A 151 -3.65 24.28 -17.82
CA GLY A 151 -4.41 23.05 -18.02
C GLY A 151 -5.45 22.79 -16.94
N VAL A 152 -6.12 21.64 -17.10
CA VAL A 152 -7.10 21.12 -16.13
C VAL A 152 -6.92 19.62 -15.96
N ALA A 153 -6.90 19.19 -14.70
CA ALA A 153 -6.87 17.78 -14.31
C ALA A 153 -8.30 17.21 -14.25
N VAL A 154 -8.58 16.14 -15.00
CA VAL A 154 -9.87 15.45 -14.98
C VAL A 154 -9.72 14.08 -14.31
N PHE A 155 -10.57 13.79 -13.34
CA PHE A 155 -10.58 12.55 -12.57
C PHE A 155 -11.95 12.30 -11.93
N GLY A 156 -12.25 11.08 -11.49
CA GLY A 156 -13.52 10.75 -10.85
C GLY A 156 -13.75 11.53 -9.54
N GLU A 157 -14.94 12.10 -9.34
CA GLU A 157 -15.25 12.96 -8.19
C GLU A 157 -15.04 12.31 -6.81
N HIS A 158 -15.20 10.98 -6.72
CA HIS A 158 -14.96 10.20 -5.50
C HIS A 158 -13.50 10.19 -5.04
N LEU A 159 -12.58 10.70 -5.87
CA LEU A 159 -11.13 10.73 -5.62
C LEU A 159 -10.63 12.14 -5.27
N MET A 160 -11.54 13.05 -4.90
CA MET A 160 -11.21 14.44 -4.59
C MET A 160 -10.11 14.57 -3.55
N HIS A 161 -10.17 13.74 -2.50
CA HIS A 161 -9.18 13.78 -1.43
C HIS A 161 -7.76 13.48 -1.94
N ASN A 162 -7.60 12.50 -2.84
CA ASN A 162 -6.30 12.19 -3.45
C ASN A 162 -5.79 13.36 -4.29
N ALA A 163 -6.67 13.98 -5.09
CA ALA A 163 -6.32 15.10 -5.95
C ALA A 163 -5.93 16.35 -5.14
N GLU A 164 -6.70 16.70 -4.12
CA GLU A 164 -6.41 17.81 -3.22
C GLU A 164 -5.12 17.56 -2.43
N THR A 165 -4.90 16.34 -1.94
CA THR A 165 -3.67 15.98 -1.24
C THR A 165 -2.47 16.12 -2.18
N ALA A 166 -2.57 15.63 -3.42
CA ALA A 166 -1.52 15.82 -4.43
C ALA A 166 -1.22 17.30 -4.71
N ALA A 167 -2.26 18.12 -4.86
CA ALA A 167 -2.12 19.55 -5.14
C ALA A 167 -1.41 20.30 -4.01
N ASN A 168 -1.79 20.02 -2.76
CA ASN A 168 -1.15 20.59 -1.58
C ASN A 168 0.29 20.09 -1.44
N HIS A 169 0.50 18.78 -1.56
CA HIS A 169 1.81 18.15 -1.44
C HIS A 169 2.83 18.72 -2.45
N LEU A 170 2.39 18.92 -3.70
CA LEU A 170 3.23 19.41 -4.81
C LEU A 170 3.35 20.93 -4.90
N GLY A 171 2.74 21.66 -3.95
CA GLY A 171 2.88 23.11 -3.84
C GLY A 171 2.08 23.90 -4.87
N MET A 172 0.94 23.40 -5.35
CA MET A 172 0.01 24.18 -6.17
C MET A 172 -1.45 23.91 -5.75
N PRO A 173 -1.87 24.37 -4.55
CA PRO A 173 -3.22 24.11 -4.04
C PRO A 173 -4.36 24.65 -4.92
N SER A 174 -4.07 25.65 -5.76
CA SER A 174 -5.03 26.27 -6.69
C SER A 174 -5.03 25.64 -8.09
N VAL A 175 -4.32 24.53 -8.32
CA VAL A 175 -4.39 23.80 -9.60
C VAL A 175 -5.84 23.50 -9.97
N ARG A 176 -6.22 23.77 -11.22
CA ARG A 176 -7.61 23.64 -11.64
C ARG A 176 -7.95 22.19 -11.97
N MET A 177 -9.07 21.75 -11.42
CA MET A 177 -9.57 20.38 -11.49
C MET A 177 -10.99 20.38 -12.04
N ALA A 178 -11.35 19.32 -12.77
CA ALA A 178 -12.71 19.06 -13.25
C ALA A 178 -13.11 17.65 -12.79
N PRO A 179 -13.83 17.54 -11.65
CA PRO A 179 -14.29 16.26 -11.13
C PRO A 179 -15.34 15.65 -12.05
N LEU A 180 -15.15 14.39 -12.43
CA LEU A 180 -16.01 13.65 -13.35
C LEU A 180 -17.08 12.87 -12.57
N PRO A 181 -18.37 12.99 -12.93
CA PRO A 181 -19.46 12.24 -12.30
C PRO A 181 -19.24 10.74 -12.45
N SER A 182 -18.97 10.06 -11.35
CA SER A 182 -18.47 8.67 -11.41
C SER A 182 -19.59 7.69 -11.81
N MET A 183 -20.81 7.99 -11.38
CA MET A 183 -22.02 7.24 -11.76
C MET A 183 -22.31 7.30 -13.26
N GLU A 184 -21.81 8.32 -13.97
CA GLU A 184 -21.99 8.44 -15.42
C GLU A 184 -20.78 7.93 -16.18
N PHE A 185 -19.56 8.10 -15.66
CA PHE A 185 -18.35 7.66 -16.33
C PHE A 185 -18.26 6.13 -16.44
N TYR A 186 -18.32 5.42 -15.31
CA TYR A 186 -18.05 3.98 -15.30
C TYR A 186 -18.99 3.12 -16.15
N PRO A 187 -20.33 3.33 -16.16
CA PRO A 187 -21.22 2.50 -16.97
C PRO A 187 -21.19 2.86 -18.47
N ASN A 188 -20.78 4.08 -18.83
CA ASN A 188 -20.91 4.57 -20.20
C ASN A 188 -19.58 4.62 -20.98
N ARG A 189 -18.44 4.26 -20.37
CA ARG A 189 -17.10 4.37 -20.97
C ARG A 189 -16.73 3.33 -22.05
N ALA A 190 -17.72 2.87 -22.83
CA ALA A 190 -17.53 1.88 -23.90
C ALA A 190 -17.37 2.50 -25.29
N SER A 191 -17.75 3.77 -25.48
CA SER A 191 -17.64 4.47 -26.76
C SER A 191 -17.73 5.99 -26.55
N ALA A 192 -17.27 6.76 -27.54
CA ALA A 192 -17.46 8.22 -27.53
C ALA A 192 -18.94 8.60 -27.45
N LYS A 193 -19.81 7.90 -28.18
CA LYS A 193 -21.26 8.18 -28.22
C LYS A 193 -21.90 8.05 -26.85
N SER A 194 -21.60 6.98 -26.13
CA SER A 194 -22.11 6.76 -24.77
C SER A 194 -21.49 7.73 -23.76
N MET A 195 -20.29 8.28 -24.04
CA MET A 195 -19.64 9.28 -23.19
C MET A 195 -20.10 10.72 -23.35
N ILE A 196 -20.85 11.06 -24.41
CA ILE A 196 -21.33 12.43 -24.62
C ILE A 196 -22.10 12.99 -23.41
N PRO A 197 -23.09 12.30 -22.81
CA PRO A 197 -23.81 12.84 -21.67
C PRO A 197 -22.91 13.17 -20.47
N CYS A 198 -21.96 12.27 -20.15
CA CYS A 198 -20.99 12.49 -19.08
C CYS A 198 -20.06 13.67 -19.38
N ALA A 199 -19.58 13.78 -20.62
CA ALA A 199 -18.75 14.91 -21.06
C ALA A 199 -19.53 16.24 -21.02
N GLU A 200 -20.81 16.26 -21.41
CA GLU A 200 -21.67 17.45 -21.36
C GLU A 200 -21.82 18.01 -19.94
N MET A 201 -21.92 17.14 -18.94
CA MET A 201 -22.04 17.55 -17.52
C MET A 201 -20.85 18.37 -17.02
N VAL A 202 -19.63 18.02 -17.44
CA VAL A 202 -18.39 18.68 -16.99
C VAL A 202 -17.81 19.66 -18.01
N PHE A 203 -18.41 19.75 -19.20
CA PHE A 203 -17.87 20.52 -20.31
C PHE A 203 -17.66 22.00 -19.97
N ASN A 204 -18.66 22.61 -19.33
CA ASN A 204 -18.56 24.01 -18.93
C ASN A 204 -17.52 24.23 -17.84
N ASP A 205 -17.36 23.30 -16.89
CA ASP A 205 -16.35 23.38 -15.85
C ASP A 205 -14.94 23.29 -16.42
N ILE A 206 -14.71 22.38 -17.37
CA ILE A 206 -13.46 22.29 -18.14
C ILE A 206 -13.18 23.60 -18.87
N VAL A 207 -14.14 24.11 -19.64
CA VAL A 207 -13.96 25.37 -20.39
C VAL A 207 -13.68 26.55 -19.44
N ASN A 208 -14.41 26.64 -18.33
CA ASN A 208 -14.21 27.68 -17.32
C ASN A 208 -12.84 27.56 -16.66
N ALA A 209 -12.41 26.35 -16.33
CA ALA A 209 -11.09 26.08 -15.77
C ALA A 209 -9.97 26.53 -16.71
N LEU A 210 -10.14 26.39 -18.02
CA LEU A 210 -9.14 26.82 -19.01
C LEU A 210 -9.16 28.33 -19.28
N THR A 211 -10.31 29.00 -19.12
CA THR A 211 -10.51 30.36 -19.65
C THR A 211 -10.75 31.46 -18.62
N LEU A 212 -11.37 31.16 -17.47
CA LEU A 212 -11.69 32.20 -16.49
C LEU A 212 -10.40 32.77 -15.86
N PRO A 213 -10.26 34.09 -15.70
CA PRO A 213 -9.08 34.69 -15.08
C PRO A 213 -8.77 34.09 -13.70
N ILE A 214 -7.49 34.13 -13.32
CA ILE A 214 -7.05 33.70 -11.98
C ILE A 214 -7.71 34.61 -10.94
N LYS A 215 -8.45 34.01 -10.01
CA LYS A 215 -9.11 34.69 -8.90
C LYS A 215 -8.07 35.16 -7.87
N PRO A 216 -8.33 36.24 -7.11
CA PRO A 216 -7.47 36.63 -5.99
C PRO A 216 -7.20 35.47 -5.02
N SER A 217 -8.22 34.69 -4.68
CA SER A 217 -8.10 33.51 -3.82
C SER A 217 -7.18 32.41 -4.40
N GLU A 218 -7.05 32.28 -5.71
CA GLU A 218 -6.14 31.32 -6.35
C GLU A 218 -4.68 31.79 -6.29
N LYS A 219 -4.44 33.12 -6.24
CA LYS A 219 -3.11 33.71 -6.05
C LYS A 219 -2.66 33.65 -4.59
N GLU A 220 -3.61 33.81 -3.67
CA GLU A 220 -3.41 33.76 -2.23
C GLU A 220 -3.49 32.34 -1.66
N ALA A 221 -3.68 31.33 -2.52
CA ALA A 221 -3.75 29.93 -2.12
C ALA A 221 -2.40 29.46 -1.53
N GLY A 222 -2.20 29.70 -0.23
CA GLY A 222 -1.10 29.16 0.53
C GLY A 222 -1.29 27.68 0.82
N ILE A 223 -0.18 26.96 1.05
CA ILE A 223 -0.24 25.70 1.80
C ILE A 223 -0.81 26.08 3.16
N LYS A 224 -2.01 25.60 3.50
CA LYS A 224 -2.44 25.62 4.90
C LYS A 224 -1.44 24.74 5.63
N PRO A 225 -0.59 25.29 6.53
CA PRO A 225 0.30 24.44 7.30
C PRO A 225 -0.59 23.38 7.96
N GLY A 226 -0.21 22.11 7.81
CA GLY A 226 -0.79 21.09 8.68
C GLY A 226 -0.68 21.57 10.13
N LYS A 227 -1.63 21.20 11.00
CA LYS A 227 -1.43 21.44 12.43
C LYS A 227 -0.05 20.90 12.79
N ALA A 228 0.79 21.71 13.44
CA ALA A 228 2.09 21.27 13.94
C ALA A 228 1.91 19.93 14.63
N ALA A 229 2.74 18.93 14.28
CA ALA A 229 2.56 17.59 14.79
C ALA A 229 2.59 17.63 16.32
N ILE A 230 1.47 17.26 16.93
CA ILE A 230 1.42 17.10 18.39
C ILE A 230 2.34 15.93 18.70
N GLU A 231 3.48 16.15 19.35
CA GLU A 231 4.40 15.03 19.63
C GLU A 231 3.82 14.05 20.66
N THR A 232 3.21 14.60 21.72
CA THR A 232 2.58 13.86 22.81
C THR A 232 1.19 14.38 23.11
N VAL A 233 0.28 13.48 23.43
CA VAL A 233 -1.07 13.79 23.90
C VAL A 233 -1.17 13.41 25.37
N LYS A 234 -1.59 14.37 26.21
CA LYS A 234 -1.85 14.12 27.62
C LYS A 234 -3.26 13.57 27.82
N ILE A 235 -3.36 12.41 28.44
CA ILE A 235 -4.60 11.78 28.86
C ILE A 235 -4.74 11.95 30.36
N SER A 236 -5.92 12.39 30.80
CA SER A 236 -6.28 12.53 32.22
C SER A 236 -7.76 12.21 32.42
N ALA A 237 -8.06 11.35 33.39
CA ALA A 237 -9.42 10.99 33.83
C ALA A 237 -9.43 10.60 35.31
N ASP A 238 -10.61 10.39 35.88
CA ASP A 238 -10.84 10.04 37.29
C ASP A 238 -10.72 8.54 37.59
N SER A 239 -10.66 7.69 36.57
CA SER A 239 -10.48 6.23 36.66
C SER A 239 -9.59 5.69 35.54
N LEU A 240 -9.13 4.45 35.67
CA LEU A 240 -8.33 3.78 34.65
C LEU A 240 -9.15 3.52 33.38
N GLU A 241 -10.39 3.07 33.55
CA GLU A 241 -11.34 2.77 32.49
C GLU A 241 -11.64 4.04 31.68
N SER A 242 -11.96 5.15 32.34
CA SER A 242 -12.20 6.44 31.68
C SER A 242 -10.94 6.99 31.02
N ALA A 243 -9.75 6.76 31.58
CA ALA A 243 -8.49 7.18 30.97
C ALA A 243 -8.21 6.38 29.69
N TYR A 244 -8.44 5.06 29.70
CA TYR A 244 -8.30 4.22 28.52
C TYR A 244 -9.30 4.60 27.43
N GLU A 245 -10.58 4.79 27.77
CA GLU A 245 -11.61 5.20 26.81
C GLU A 245 -11.27 6.55 26.18
N LYS A 246 -10.81 7.52 26.99
CA LYS A 246 -10.36 8.82 26.49
C LYS A 246 -9.15 8.71 25.57
N PHE A 247 -8.17 7.86 25.90
CA PHE A 247 -7.05 7.55 25.01
C PHE A 247 -7.55 6.98 23.68
N TYR A 248 -8.40 5.96 23.73
CA TYR A 248 -8.90 5.27 22.56
C TYR A 248 -9.69 6.23 21.66
N GLN A 249 -10.64 6.97 22.22
CA GLN A 249 -11.43 7.95 21.48
C GLN A 249 -10.56 9.05 20.88
N THR A 250 -9.55 9.54 21.60
CA THR A 250 -8.62 10.54 21.06
C THR A 250 -7.87 10.00 19.83
N TYR A 251 -7.43 8.73 19.85
CA TYR A 251 -6.73 8.12 18.72
C TYR A 251 -7.69 7.87 17.54
N MET A 252 -8.93 7.49 17.82
CA MET A 252 -9.94 7.31 16.77
C MET A 252 -10.34 8.63 16.12
N ASP A 253 -10.53 9.70 16.90
CA ASP A 253 -10.86 11.05 16.40
C ASP A 253 -9.76 11.64 15.50
N ASN A 254 -8.50 11.30 15.79
CA ASN A 254 -7.35 11.67 14.95
C ASN A 254 -7.11 10.69 13.78
N ASN A 255 -7.95 9.65 13.60
CA ASN A 255 -7.78 8.58 12.61
C ASN A 255 -6.46 7.80 12.76
N TRP A 256 -5.92 7.69 13.98
CA TRP A 256 -4.66 6.99 14.26
C TRP A 256 -4.84 5.49 14.54
N GLY A 257 -6.06 5.06 14.86
CA GLY A 257 -6.42 3.66 15.04
C GLY A 257 -6.84 2.95 13.75
N ASP A 258 -7.15 1.66 13.90
CA ASP A 258 -7.65 0.77 12.84
C ASP A 258 -9.05 0.18 13.17
N GLY A 259 -9.74 0.74 14.17
CA GLY A 259 -11.04 0.26 14.65
C GLY A 259 -10.97 -0.91 15.65
N LEU A 260 -9.77 -1.42 15.96
CA LEU A 260 -9.55 -2.41 17.02
C LEU A 260 -8.93 -1.76 18.27
N PRO A 261 -9.04 -2.40 19.45
CA PRO A 261 -8.36 -1.94 20.66
C PRO A 261 -6.87 -1.66 20.44
N LEU A 262 -6.38 -0.59 21.06
CA LEU A 262 -5.00 -0.13 20.95
C LEU A 262 -4.31 -0.22 22.31
N VAL A 263 -3.03 -0.57 22.33
CA VAL A 263 -2.21 -0.41 23.53
C VAL A 263 -1.68 1.03 23.57
N PRO A 264 -1.81 1.77 24.69
CA PRO A 264 -1.29 3.13 24.79
C PRO A 264 0.22 3.19 24.50
N PRO A 265 0.68 3.94 23.48
CA PRO A 265 2.09 4.11 23.20
C PRO A 265 2.70 5.16 24.13
N THR A 266 2.74 4.86 25.42
CA THR A 266 3.39 5.72 26.41
C THR A 266 4.89 5.80 26.15
N PRO A 267 5.59 6.88 26.56
CA PRO A 267 7.03 6.97 26.44
C PRO A 267 7.77 5.75 27.02
N GLY A 268 7.27 5.19 28.12
CA GLY A 268 7.83 3.98 28.74
C GLY A 268 7.66 2.73 27.87
N ASN A 269 6.47 2.50 27.29
CA ASN A 269 6.23 1.35 26.41
C ASN A 269 7.07 1.43 25.13
N VAL A 270 7.19 2.64 24.56
CA VAL A 270 8.00 2.86 23.36
C VAL A 270 9.49 2.71 23.66
N ALA A 271 9.97 3.19 24.81
CA ALA A 271 11.35 2.96 25.24
C ALA A 271 11.67 1.46 25.42
N GLN A 272 10.72 0.65 25.91
CA GLN A 272 10.90 -0.81 25.98
C GLN A 272 10.96 -1.45 24.59
N MET A 273 10.11 -1.02 23.67
CA MET A 273 10.12 -1.47 22.28
C MET A 273 11.47 -1.18 21.60
N LEU A 274 11.98 0.04 21.77
CA LEU A 274 13.24 0.50 21.17
C LEU A 274 14.48 -0.28 21.66
N LYS A 275 14.44 -0.88 22.86
CA LYS A 275 15.55 -1.73 23.37
C LYS A 275 15.76 -3.00 22.55
N ALA A 276 14.80 -3.39 21.72
CA ALA A 276 14.92 -4.58 20.88
C ALA A 276 15.73 -4.36 19.60
N THR A 277 16.20 -3.14 19.33
CA THR A 277 17.08 -2.83 18.18
C THR A 277 18.28 -2.01 18.63
N SER A 278 19.37 -2.07 17.86
CA SER A 278 20.55 -1.21 18.04
C SER A 278 20.44 0.13 17.31
N LEU A 279 19.42 0.30 16.46
CA LEU A 279 19.22 1.52 15.68
C LEU A 279 18.77 2.69 16.56
N ALA A 280 19.28 3.88 16.26
CA ALA A 280 18.86 5.11 16.93
C ALA A 280 17.37 5.42 16.65
N PRO A 281 16.60 5.97 17.61
CA PRO A 281 15.18 6.25 17.41
C PRO A 281 14.87 7.20 16.24
N ASP A 282 15.75 8.16 15.97
CA ASP A 282 15.65 9.15 14.88
C ASP A 282 16.21 8.64 13.55
N LYS A 283 16.79 7.44 13.51
CA LYS A 283 17.27 6.82 12.28
C LYS A 283 16.10 6.68 11.30
N VAL A 284 16.27 7.27 10.12
CA VAL A 284 15.39 7.06 8.97
C VAL A 284 15.74 5.72 8.32
N LEU A 285 14.77 4.80 8.28
CA LEU A 285 14.83 3.50 7.62
C LEU A 285 14.70 3.63 6.10
N GLY A 286 13.89 4.59 5.66
CA GLY A 286 13.59 4.85 4.25
C GLY A 286 12.47 5.88 4.10
N VAL A 287 11.85 5.91 2.93
CA VAL A 287 10.81 6.88 2.58
C VAL A 287 9.55 6.22 2.04
N ILE A 288 8.39 6.77 2.38
CA ILE A 288 7.13 6.45 1.71
C ILE A 288 6.98 7.39 0.51
N LYS A 289 6.74 6.82 -0.67
CA LYS A 289 6.50 7.59 -1.90
C LYS A 289 5.01 7.87 -2.12
N SER A 290 4.72 8.90 -2.91
CA SER A 290 3.37 9.18 -3.38
C SER A 290 2.80 7.99 -4.17
N PRO A 291 1.46 7.86 -4.27
CA PRO A 291 0.79 6.82 -5.04
C PRO A 291 1.36 6.59 -6.46
N ASP A 292 1.73 7.65 -7.17
CA ASP A 292 2.29 7.61 -8.52
C ASP A 292 3.82 7.40 -8.56
N GLY A 293 4.47 7.40 -7.38
CA GLY A 293 5.91 7.18 -7.21
C GLY A 293 6.80 8.39 -7.51
N THR A 294 6.23 9.55 -7.83
CA THR A 294 6.99 10.72 -8.33
C THR A 294 7.55 11.63 -7.24
N SER A 295 7.09 11.47 -6.00
CA SER A 295 7.46 12.32 -4.87
C SER A 295 7.54 11.52 -3.57
N VAL A 296 8.21 12.08 -2.56
CA VAL A 296 8.32 11.48 -1.22
C VAL A 296 7.29 12.14 -0.31
N ILE A 297 6.43 11.34 0.33
CA ILE A 297 5.39 11.85 1.22
C ILE A 297 5.81 11.84 2.70
N ALA A 298 6.64 10.89 3.14
CA ALA A 298 7.03 10.80 4.55
C ALA A 298 8.36 10.04 4.75
N ASN A 299 9.09 10.40 5.81
CA ASN A 299 10.23 9.63 6.30
C ASN A 299 9.76 8.57 7.29
N VAL A 300 10.30 7.35 7.18
CA VAL A 300 10.02 6.27 8.12
C VAL A 300 11.13 6.23 9.18
N THR A 301 10.84 6.64 10.41
CA THR A 301 11.81 6.56 11.52
C THR A 301 11.57 5.34 12.41
N VAL A 302 12.63 4.87 13.08
CA VAL A 302 12.56 3.77 14.05
C VAL A 302 11.57 4.09 15.18
N GLN A 303 11.58 5.33 15.70
CA GLN A 303 10.66 5.75 16.75
C GLN A 303 9.19 5.65 16.31
N LYS A 304 8.84 6.13 15.11
CA LYS A 304 7.47 6.06 14.62
C LYS A 304 7.04 4.61 14.37
N ALA A 305 7.94 3.76 13.87
CA ALA A 305 7.68 2.32 13.79
C ALA A 305 7.43 1.71 15.18
N ALA A 306 8.20 2.09 16.21
CA ALA A 306 8.04 1.61 17.59
C ALA A 306 6.70 2.03 18.20
N VAL A 307 6.28 3.28 18.00
CA VAL A 307 4.96 3.79 18.46
C VAL A 307 3.83 2.93 17.88
N ASN A 308 3.85 2.68 16.57
CA ASN A 308 2.85 1.87 15.88
C ASN A 308 2.91 0.38 16.28
N ALA A 309 4.10 -0.16 16.52
CA ALA A 309 4.28 -1.52 17.03
C ALA A 309 3.70 -1.70 18.44
N VAL A 310 3.89 -0.72 19.33
CA VAL A 310 3.25 -0.74 20.65
C VAL A 310 1.74 -0.73 20.49
N MET A 311 1.18 0.20 19.70
CA MET A 311 -0.26 0.29 19.44
C MET A 311 -0.87 -1.03 18.96
N ALA A 312 -0.16 -1.76 18.09
CA ALA A 312 -0.58 -3.07 17.59
C ALA A 312 -0.59 -4.18 18.66
N GLY A 313 0.02 -3.95 19.82
CA GLY A 313 0.22 -4.95 20.86
C GLY A 313 1.39 -5.90 20.60
N ALA A 314 2.34 -5.52 19.74
CA ALA A 314 3.54 -6.30 19.49
C ALA A 314 4.41 -6.40 20.75
N ARG A 315 5.14 -7.51 20.89
CA ARG A 315 6.18 -7.64 21.92
C ARG A 315 7.49 -7.04 21.41
N PRO A 316 8.38 -6.52 22.29
CA PRO A 316 9.67 -5.99 21.86
C PRO A 316 10.47 -6.94 20.99
N GLU A 317 10.50 -8.24 21.30
CA GLU A 317 11.20 -9.26 20.50
C GLU A 317 10.73 -9.37 19.03
N TYR A 318 9.54 -8.87 18.70
CA TYR A 318 9.01 -8.87 17.32
C TYR A 318 9.46 -7.64 16.53
N PHE A 319 9.95 -6.61 17.23
CA PHE A 319 10.27 -5.31 16.65
C PHE A 319 11.35 -5.37 15.56
N PRO A 320 12.43 -6.17 15.67
CA PRO A 320 13.41 -6.32 14.59
C PRO A 320 12.79 -6.75 13.26
N VAL A 321 11.78 -7.64 13.30
CA VAL A 321 11.06 -8.09 12.10
C VAL A 321 10.20 -6.95 11.52
N ILE A 322 9.55 -6.16 12.39
CA ILE A 322 8.76 -4.98 11.98
C ILE A 322 9.68 -3.92 11.35
N VAL A 323 10.86 -3.67 11.93
CA VAL A 323 11.86 -2.73 11.40
C VAL A 323 12.32 -3.19 10.02
N ALA A 324 12.71 -4.45 9.84
CA ALA A 324 13.13 -4.99 8.55
C ALA A 324 12.00 -4.93 7.50
N ALA A 325 10.76 -5.21 7.89
CA ALA A 325 9.60 -5.05 7.01
C ALA A 325 9.41 -3.58 6.57
N MET A 326 9.47 -2.64 7.51
CA MET A 326 9.34 -1.22 7.21
C MET A 326 10.51 -0.67 6.40
N GLU A 327 11.74 -1.15 6.63
CA GLU A 327 12.90 -0.83 5.78
C GLU A 327 12.69 -1.34 4.35
N GLY A 328 12.10 -2.53 4.17
CA GLY A 328 11.82 -3.07 2.84
C GLY A 328 10.70 -2.32 2.11
N ILE A 329 9.64 -1.94 2.82
CA ILE A 329 8.52 -1.19 2.24
C ILE A 329 8.93 0.23 1.86
N SER A 330 9.81 0.83 2.66
CA SER A 330 10.29 2.20 2.48
C SER A 330 11.59 2.29 1.67
N ASP A 331 12.01 1.17 1.06
CA ASP A 331 13.12 1.16 0.13
C ASP A 331 12.81 2.06 -1.08
N LYS A 332 13.84 2.75 -1.58
CA LYS A 332 13.71 3.64 -2.73
C LYS A 332 13.17 2.93 -3.98
N ASP A 333 13.39 1.63 -4.11
CA ASP A 333 12.97 0.86 -5.28
C ASP A 333 11.60 0.17 -5.05
N PHE A 334 11.03 0.25 -3.84
CA PHE A 334 9.73 -0.31 -3.52
C PHE A 334 8.57 0.58 -4.03
N SER A 335 7.71 -0.01 -4.86
CA SER A 335 6.54 0.62 -5.44
C SER A 335 5.38 0.62 -4.45
N HIS A 336 4.96 1.83 -4.07
CA HIS A 336 3.87 2.05 -3.13
C HIS A 336 2.48 1.95 -3.76
N HIS A 337 2.40 1.71 -5.08
CA HIS A 337 1.15 1.51 -5.82
C HIS A 337 0.25 0.43 -5.19
N VAL A 338 0.82 -0.59 -4.54
CA VAL A 338 0.06 -1.66 -3.85
C VAL A 338 -0.89 -1.13 -2.77
N PHE A 339 -0.58 0.01 -2.17
CA PHE A 339 -1.35 0.55 -1.05
C PHE A 339 -2.44 1.55 -1.45
N SER A 340 -2.32 2.17 -2.62
CA SER A 340 -3.18 3.28 -3.06
C SER A 340 -3.99 2.96 -4.31
N SER A 341 -4.20 1.67 -4.58
CA SER A 341 -4.93 1.18 -5.75
C SER A 341 -6.32 0.69 -5.39
N ASP A 342 -7.27 1.07 -6.23
CA ASP A 342 -8.67 0.63 -6.22
C ASP A 342 -8.81 -0.90 -6.40
N GLY A 343 -7.78 -1.54 -6.98
CA GLY A 343 -7.69 -2.99 -7.16
C GLY A 343 -7.61 -3.81 -5.87
N SER A 344 -7.58 -3.15 -4.70
CA SER A 344 -7.66 -3.80 -3.37
C SER A 344 -6.52 -4.80 -3.10
N PHE A 345 -5.34 -4.54 -3.65
CA PHE A 345 -4.13 -5.36 -3.50
C PHE A 345 -3.63 -5.40 -2.06
N ASN A 346 -2.88 -6.43 -1.71
CA ASN A 346 -2.43 -6.66 -0.33
C ASN A 346 -0.91 -6.71 -0.21
N LEU A 347 -0.42 -6.76 1.02
CA LEU A 347 1.00 -6.96 1.32
C LEU A 347 1.22 -8.33 1.97
N PHE A 348 2.22 -9.02 1.47
CA PHE A 348 2.79 -10.24 2.04
C PHE A 348 4.10 -9.90 2.77
N ILE A 349 4.28 -10.46 3.97
CA ILE A 349 5.48 -10.39 4.79
C ILE A 349 5.94 -11.82 5.07
N GLY A 350 7.01 -12.27 4.43
CA GLY A 350 7.62 -13.58 4.63
C GLY A 350 8.87 -13.48 5.50
N VAL A 351 8.97 -14.30 6.54
CA VAL A 351 10.10 -14.35 7.47
C VAL A 351 10.84 -15.68 7.32
N SER A 352 12.15 -15.62 7.10
CA SER A 352 13.02 -16.78 6.92
C SER A 352 14.25 -16.66 7.83
N GLY A 353 14.70 -17.79 8.37
CA GLY A 353 15.88 -17.89 9.25
C GLY A 353 15.57 -18.08 10.75
N PRO A 354 16.61 -18.11 11.61
CA PRO A 354 16.49 -18.49 13.02
C PRO A 354 15.56 -17.61 13.88
N ILE A 355 15.23 -16.39 13.44
CA ILE A 355 14.31 -15.50 14.18
C ILE A 355 12.93 -16.12 14.34
N VAL A 356 12.49 -16.95 13.37
CA VAL A 356 11.19 -17.63 13.38
C VAL A 356 10.99 -18.41 14.68
N ASP A 357 11.97 -19.24 15.05
CA ASP A 357 11.92 -20.04 16.26
C ASP A 357 12.15 -19.18 17.52
N LYS A 358 13.08 -18.22 17.45
CA LYS A 358 13.43 -17.33 18.58
C LYS A 358 12.23 -16.55 19.11
N ILE A 359 11.33 -16.11 18.23
CA ILE A 359 10.15 -15.31 18.61
C ILE A 359 8.85 -16.12 18.57
N ASN A 360 8.95 -17.43 18.38
CA ASN A 360 7.83 -18.38 18.31
C ASN A 360 6.78 -17.96 17.28
N MET A 361 7.21 -17.66 16.05
CA MET A 361 6.30 -17.45 14.93
C MET A 361 5.61 -18.75 14.55
N HIS A 362 4.36 -18.65 14.10
CA HIS A 362 3.61 -19.81 13.65
C HIS A 362 3.89 -20.16 12.21
N THR A 363 4.03 -21.45 11.94
CA THR A 363 4.31 -22.00 10.61
C THR A 363 3.39 -23.17 10.24
N GLY A 364 2.40 -23.53 11.06
CA GLY A 364 1.62 -24.78 10.93
C GLY A 364 0.19 -24.57 10.42
N ILE A 365 -0.76 -25.40 10.89
CA ILE A 365 -2.19 -25.27 10.57
C ILE A 365 -2.69 -23.86 10.89
N GLY A 366 -3.34 -23.21 9.93
CA GLY A 366 -3.78 -21.82 10.08
C GLY A 366 -2.64 -20.80 9.99
N LEU A 367 -1.60 -21.08 9.19
CA LEU A 367 -0.41 -20.23 9.03
C LEU A 367 -0.70 -18.76 8.65
N LEU A 368 -1.83 -18.46 8.00
CA LEU A 368 -2.29 -17.11 7.67
C LEU A 368 -3.47 -16.65 8.55
N GLY A 369 -3.74 -17.38 9.63
CA GLY A 369 -4.90 -17.19 10.50
C GLY A 369 -4.61 -16.40 11.77
N HIS A 370 -5.67 -16.25 12.57
CA HIS A 370 -5.63 -15.59 13.87
C HIS A 370 -5.15 -16.55 14.98
N GLY A 371 -4.78 -16.00 16.14
CA GLY A 371 -4.45 -16.79 17.34
C GLY A 371 -2.96 -16.80 17.72
N TRP A 372 -2.08 -16.39 16.80
CA TRP A 372 -0.64 -16.33 17.04
C TRP A 372 -0.15 -14.89 17.09
N ARG A 373 0.20 -14.43 18.30
CA ARG A 373 0.51 -13.03 18.57
C ARG A 373 1.64 -12.50 17.69
N ALA A 374 2.72 -13.26 17.47
CA ALA A 374 3.85 -12.83 16.63
C ALA A 374 3.37 -12.44 15.22
N ASN A 375 2.83 -13.40 14.44
CA ASN A 375 2.36 -13.16 13.08
C ASN A 375 1.33 -12.02 13.01
N ASN A 376 0.31 -12.05 13.88
CA ASN A 376 -0.80 -11.10 13.84
C ASN A 376 -0.37 -9.68 14.22
N THR A 377 0.47 -9.51 15.26
CA THR A 377 0.89 -8.17 15.71
C THR A 377 2.00 -7.58 14.84
N ILE A 378 2.84 -8.39 14.19
CA ILE A 378 3.77 -7.92 13.15
C ILE A 378 2.99 -7.32 11.98
N GLY A 379 2.01 -8.07 11.43
CA GLY A 379 1.24 -7.62 10.28
C GLY A 379 0.35 -6.42 10.61
N ARG A 380 -0.24 -6.38 11.81
CA ARG A 380 -0.99 -5.23 12.31
C ARG A 380 -0.10 -4.01 12.55
N ALA A 381 1.10 -4.18 13.11
CA ALA A 381 2.04 -3.08 13.32
C ALA A 381 2.45 -2.43 12.00
N VAL A 382 2.81 -3.24 10.99
CA VAL A 382 3.13 -2.73 9.65
C VAL A 382 1.93 -2.00 9.03
N ARG A 383 0.70 -2.51 9.22
CA ARG A 383 -0.50 -1.81 8.76
C ARG A 383 -0.72 -0.47 9.46
N LEU A 384 -0.59 -0.40 10.78
CA LEU A 384 -0.66 0.86 11.51
C LEU A 384 0.44 1.83 11.06
N CYS A 385 1.67 1.35 10.80
CA CYS A 385 2.71 2.16 10.18
C CYS A 385 2.27 2.72 8.83
N MET A 386 1.70 1.92 7.93
CA MET A 386 1.23 2.45 6.63
C MET A 386 0.08 3.46 6.79
N ASN A 387 -0.85 3.21 7.72
CA ASN A 387 -1.95 4.14 8.00
C ASN A 387 -1.45 5.46 8.58
N ASN A 388 -0.46 5.43 9.47
CA ASN A 388 -0.01 6.59 10.25
C ASN A 388 1.21 7.29 9.64
N ILE A 389 2.24 6.56 9.24
CA ILE A 389 3.45 7.09 8.59
C ILE A 389 3.21 7.33 7.11
N GLY A 390 2.54 6.40 6.42
CA GLY A 390 2.23 6.53 4.99
C GLY A 390 0.98 7.36 4.68
N HIS A 391 0.27 7.84 5.71
CA HIS A 391 -1.02 8.53 5.59
C HIS A 391 -2.08 7.77 4.78
N LEU A 392 -1.97 6.44 4.66
CA LEU A 392 -2.87 5.58 3.89
C LEU A 392 -4.18 5.30 4.64
N LYS A 393 -4.90 6.37 5.02
CA LYS A 393 -6.18 6.24 5.71
C LYS A 393 -7.23 5.65 4.75
N PRO A 394 -8.07 4.70 5.21
CA PRO A 394 -9.17 4.15 4.41
C PRO A 394 -10.11 5.23 3.89
N ALA A 395 -10.59 5.04 2.65
CA ALA A 395 -11.46 5.99 1.93
C ALA A 395 -10.87 7.40 1.75
N LYS A 396 -9.55 7.52 1.93
CA LYS A 396 -8.76 8.73 1.68
C LYS A 396 -7.65 8.37 0.68
N LEU A 397 -6.40 8.28 1.11
CA LEU A 397 -5.32 7.83 0.24
C LEU A 397 -5.34 6.31 -0.03
N ASP A 398 -5.93 5.53 0.87
CA ASP A 398 -6.26 4.13 0.60
C ASP A 398 -7.65 4.03 -0.03
N THR A 399 -7.68 3.69 -1.32
CA THR A 399 -8.87 3.63 -2.17
C THR A 399 -9.33 2.21 -2.52
N ALA A 400 -8.88 1.18 -1.79
CA ALA A 400 -9.27 -0.21 -2.03
C ALA A 400 -10.80 -0.39 -2.05
N LEU A 401 -11.40 -0.62 -3.22
CA LEU A 401 -12.85 -0.63 -3.45
C LEU A 401 -13.61 -1.66 -2.60
N THR A 402 -13.02 -2.83 -2.37
CA THR A 402 -13.63 -3.91 -1.59
C THR A 402 -13.01 -4.04 -0.20
N GLY A 403 -12.09 -3.13 0.15
CA GLY A 403 -11.12 -3.36 1.22
C GLY A 403 -10.14 -4.48 0.87
N ARG A 404 -9.17 -4.70 1.75
CA ARG A 404 -8.17 -5.77 1.62
C ARG A 404 -8.60 -6.99 2.44
N PRO A 405 -8.50 -8.22 1.90
CA PRO A 405 -8.61 -9.41 2.72
C PRO A 405 -7.62 -9.36 3.90
N SER A 406 -7.99 -9.94 5.04
CA SER A 406 -7.27 -9.76 6.30
C SER A 406 -7.16 -8.27 6.72
N SER A 407 -8.26 -7.50 6.76
CA SER A 407 -8.25 -6.02 6.83
C SER A 407 -7.59 -5.37 8.05
N HIS A 408 -7.27 -6.13 9.11
CA HIS A 408 -6.57 -5.61 10.30
C HIS A 408 -5.11 -6.07 10.42
N THR A 409 -4.66 -7.04 9.61
CA THR A 409 -3.27 -7.49 9.57
C THR A 409 -2.84 -7.77 8.14
N PHE A 410 -1.71 -7.24 7.69
CA PHE A 410 -1.07 -7.76 6.49
C PHE A 410 -0.73 -9.26 6.67
N TYR A 411 -0.62 -10.00 5.57
CA TYR A 411 -0.30 -11.43 5.67
C TYR A 411 1.12 -11.62 6.15
N VAL A 412 1.29 -12.36 7.25
CA VAL A 412 2.61 -12.67 7.81
C VAL A 412 2.83 -14.17 7.81
N LEU A 413 3.78 -14.59 6.97
CA LEU A 413 4.24 -15.96 6.85
C LEU A 413 5.58 -16.11 7.54
N ALA A 414 5.75 -17.21 8.27
CA ALA A 414 7.07 -17.69 8.63
C ALA A 414 7.38 -19.00 7.89
N GLU A 415 8.63 -19.17 7.47
CA GLU A 415 9.10 -20.39 6.83
C GLU A 415 9.21 -21.54 7.85
N ASN A 416 8.72 -22.72 7.47
CA ASN A 416 8.77 -23.91 8.31
C ASN A 416 10.10 -24.65 8.13
N ASN A 417 11.15 -24.14 8.76
CA ASN A 417 12.50 -24.73 8.70
C ASN A 417 12.55 -26.19 9.20
N ARG A 418 11.62 -26.57 10.11
CA ARG A 418 11.58 -27.90 10.71
C ARG A 418 11.12 -28.98 9.73
N LEU A 419 10.16 -28.68 8.86
CA LEU A 419 9.58 -29.64 7.93
C LEU A 419 9.99 -29.40 6.47
N SER A 420 10.65 -28.28 6.18
CA SER A 420 11.22 -28.00 4.86
C SER A 420 12.34 -28.99 4.53
N PRO A 421 12.33 -29.60 3.33
CA PRO A 421 13.45 -30.43 2.85
C PRO A 421 14.61 -29.61 2.26
N TRP A 422 14.42 -28.29 2.11
CA TRP A 422 15.43 -27.37 1.58
C TRP A 422 15.92 -26.41 2.67
N ALA A 423 17.12 -25.88 2.47
CA ALA A 423 17.66 -24.79 3.28
C ALA A 423 16.68 -23.59 3.31
N PRO A 424 16.76 -22.70 4.31
CA PRO A 424 15.86 -21.55 4.39
C PRO A 424 15.85 -20.71 3.09
N TYR A 425 14.71 -20.16 2.72
CA TYR A 425 14.50 -19.38 1.49
C TYR A 425 15.58 -18.31 1.26
N HIS A 426 15.98 -17.59 2.31
CA HIS A 426 16.97 -16.52 2.18
C HIS A 426 18.36 -17.03 1.73
N THR A 427 18.72 -18.29 2.02
CA THR A 427 20.03 -18.82 1.59
C THR A 427 20.12 -18.99 0.07
N GLY A 428 18.99 -19.30 -0.57
CA GLY A 428 18.88 -19.32 -2.04
C GLY A 428 19.04 -17.93 -2.68
N ARG A 429 18.97 -16.87 -1.88
CA ARG A 429 19.23 -15.48 -2.28
C ARG A 429 20.66 -15.02 -2.00
N GLY A 430 21.55 -15.96 -1.65
CA GLY A 430 22.97 -15.69 -1.38
C GLY A 430 23.26 -15.19 0.05
N TYR A 431 22.26 -15.19 0.94
CA TYR A 431 22.43 -14.79 2.33
C TYR A 431 22.86 -15.96 3.23
N LYS A 432 23.41 -15.64 4.42
CA LYS A 432 23.96 -16.65 5.34
C LYS A 432 22.86 -17.31 6.18
N ALA A 433 22.99 -18.61 6.44
CA ALA A 433 21.96 -19.41 7.11
C ALA A 433 21.68 -19.03 8.57
N GLU A 434 22.67 -18.45 9.25
CA GLU A 434 22.59 -17.96 10.62
C GLU A 434 21.88 -16.61 10.75
N GLU A 435 21.71 -15.89 9.63
CA GLU A 435 21.01 -14.62 9.56
C GLU A 435 19.50 -14.86 9.38
N SER A 436 18.70 -13.82 9.61
CA SER A 436 17.26 -13.86 9.35
C SER A 436 16.88 -12.71 8.45
N TYR A 437 15.93 -12.94 7.57
CA TYR A 437 15.50 -11.97 6.57
C TYR A 437 13.99 -11.87 6.52
N VAL A 438 13.52 -10.67 6.19
CA VAL A 438 12.12 -10.36 5.93
C VAL A 438 11.97 -10.01 4.47
N THR A 439 11.08 -10.72 3.80
CA THR A 439 10.63 -10.44 2.43
C THR A 439 9.30 -9.72 2.50
N VAL A 440 9.21 -8.52 1.93
CA VAL A 440 7.94 -7.81 1.73
C VAL A 440 7.60 -7.83 0.25
N SER A 441 6.36 -8.19 -0.08
CA SER A 441 5.90 -8.25 -1.47
C SER A 441 4.46 -7.78 -1.58
N GLY A 442 4.17 -6.95 -2.58
CA GLY A 442 2.79 -6.76 -3.03
C GLY A 442 2.23 -8.09 -3.54
N ILE A 443 0.94 -8.29 -3.34
CA ILE A 443 0.15 -9.45 -3.79
C ILE A 443 -1.27 -9.01 -4.17
N GLY A 444 -2.11 -9.92 -4.68
CA GLY A 444 -3.54 -9.66 -4.90
C GLY A 444 -3.92 -9.39 -6.35
N LEU A 445 -2.97 -9.40 -7.28
CA LEU A 445 -3.30 -9.24 -8.69
C LEU A 445 -3.95 -10.53 -9.23
N GLY A 446 -5.28 -10.54 -9.30
CA GLY A 446 -6.07 -11.75 -9.61
C GLY A 446 -6.54 -12.53 -8.37
N GLY A 447 -6.64 -11.86 -7.22
CA GLY A 447 -6.96 -12.44 -5.92
C GLY A 447 -5.70 -12.61 -5.06
N ASP A 448 -5.86 -12.55 -3.72
CA ASP A 448 -4.73 -12.58 -2.78
C ASP A 448 -3.92 -13.87 -2.90
N PHE A 449 -4.59 -15.02 -2.98
CA PHE A 449 -3.94 -16.30 -3.20
C PHE A 449 -4.75 -17.18 -4.16
N THR A 450 -4.06 -17.81 -5.11
CA THR A 450 -4.55 -18.88 -5.97
C THR A 450 -4.06 -20.22 -5.42
N GLY A 451 -4.94 -21.23 -5.30
CA GLY A 451 -4.54 -22.58 -4.89
C GLY A 451 -3.98 -23.40 -6.05
N TYR A 452 -3.01 -24.27 -5.76
CA TYR A 452 -2.32 -25.15 -6.73
C TYR A 452 -2.37 -26.62 -6.26
N GLY A 453 -3.53 -27.10 -5.82
CA GLY A 453 -3.67 -28.43 -5.22
C GLY A 453 -3.02 -28.52 -3.83
N GLY A 454 -2.67 -29.75 -3.43
CA GLY A 454 -2.40 -30.06 -2.02
C GLY A 454 -3.70 -30.19 -1.21
N GLY A 455 -3.55 -30.27 0.11
CA GLY A 455 -4.68 -30.30 1.04
C GLY A 455 -5.36 -31.66 1.14
N THR A 456 -6.37 -31.72 2.02
CA THR A 456 -7.16 -32.94 2.29
C THR A 456 -8.45 -33.01 1.49
N GLY A 457 -8.80 -31.96 0.74
CA GLY A 457 -10.08 -31.84 0.03
C GLY A 457 -10.21 -32.72 -1.22
N GLY A 458 -9.09 -33.21 -1.76
CA GLY A 458 -9.06 -34.09 -2.92
C GLY A 458 -7.68 -34.68 -3.15
N ALA A 459 -7.61 -35.77 -3.92
CA ALA A 459 -6.33 -36.31 -4.36
C ALA A 459 -5.63 -35.32 -5.30
N TRP A 460 -4.32 -35.20 -5.16
CA TRP A 460 -3.48 -34.32 -5.98
C TRP A 460 -2.20 -35.05 -6.38
N THR A 461 -1.54 -34.57 -7.43
CA THR A 461 -0.23 -35.05 -7.88
C THR A 461 0.72 -33.88 -8.00
N VAL A 462 2.03 -34.15 -7.89
CA VAL A 462 3.06 -33.12 -8.13
C VAL A 462 2.96 -32.58 -9.56
N ASP A 463 2.70 -33.44 -10.55
CA ASP A 463 2.57 -33.03 -11.94
C ASP A 463 1.37 -32.10 -12.15
N GLY A 464 0.20 -32.42 -11.58
CA GLY A 464 -0.97 -31.55 -11.66
C GLY A 464 -0.74 -30.18 -11.00
N MET A 465 -0.07 -30.15 -9.84
CA MET A 465 0.33 -28.88 -9.20
C MET A 465 1.30 -28.08 -10.08
N LEU A 466 2.29 -28.73 -10.70
CA LEU A 466 3.23 -28.07 -11.61
C LEU A 466 2.50 -27.52 -12.85
N ASP A 467 1.60 -28.29 -13.43
CA ASP A 467 0.78 -27.89 -14.58
C ASP A 467 -0.09 -26.68 -14.25
N ASP A 468 -0.71 -26.63 -13.07
CA ASP A 468 -1.50 -25.47 -12.62
C ASP A 468 -0.63 -24.21 -12.43
N ILE A 469 0.58 -24.35 -11.87
CA ILE A 469 1.54 -23.25 -11.75
C ILE A 469 1.95 -22.74 -13.13
N ILE A 470 2.33 -23.63 -14.04
CA ILE A 470 2.73 -23.27 -15.41
C ILE A 470 1.56 -22.61 -16.14
N GLY A 471 0.36 -23.18 -16.03
CA GLY A 471 -0.88 -22.66 -16.62
C GLY A 471 -1.28 -21.29 -16.10
N LYS A 472 -0.89 -20.93 -14.87
CA LYS A 472 -1.08 -19.57 -14.33
C LYS A 472 -0.06 -18.58 -14.88
N ILE A 473 1.19 -18.99 -15.10
CA ILE A 473 2.28 -18.09 -15.48
C ILE A 473 2.33 -17.87 -17.00
N ALA A 474 2.23 -18.94 -17.80
CA ALA A 474 2.39 -18.88 -19.26
C ALA A 474 1.49 -17.84 -19.96
N PRO A 475 0.21 -17.63 -19.56
CA PRO A 475 -0.64 -16.60 -20.15
C PRO A 475 -0.14 -15.16 -19.95
N ASN A 476 0.76 -14.91 -19.01
CA ASN A 476 1.32 -13.57 -18.76
C ASN A 476 2.24 -13.08 -19.89
N ARG A 477 2.47 -13.88 -20.95
CA ARG A 477 3.11 -13.45 -22.21
C ARG A 477 2.40 -12.29 -22.92
N LEU A 478 1.19 -11.90 -22.49
CA LEU A 478 0.54 -10.66 -22.94
C LEU A 478 1.47 -9.43 -22.82
N MET A 479 2.40 -9.43 -21.85
CA MET A 479 3.42 -8.38 -21.73
C MET A 479 4.29 -8.19 -22.99
N PHE A 480 4.42 -9.21 -23.84
CA PHE A 480 5.20 -9.14 -25.07
C PHE A 480 4.53 -8.26 -26.13
N ALA A 481 3.21 -8.35 -26.30
CA ALA A 481 2.47 -7.63 -27.33
C ALA A 481 1.97 -6.24 -26.87
N SER A 482 1.66 -6.08 -25.58
CA SER A 482 0.90 -4.94 -25.08
C SER A 482 1.75 -3.85 -24.42
N TYR A 483 3.01 -3.69 -24.83
CA TYR A 483 3.84 -2.60 -24.30
C TYR A 483 3.49 -1.25 -24.92
N LEU A 484 2.86 -0.38 -24.13
CA LEU A 484 2.73 1.05 -24.40
C LEU A 484 3.33 1.83 -23.21
N PRO A 485 4.50 2.47 -23.38
CA PRO A 485 5.09 3.28 -22.32
C PRO A 485 4.13 4.38 -21.88
N GLY A 486 4.05 4.61 -20.57
CA GLY A 486 3.17 5.64 -20.01
C GLY A 486 1.68 5.28 -19.95
N VAL A 487 1.27 4.14 -20.53
CA VAL A 487 -0.14 3.72 -20.58
C VAL A 487 -0.39 2.58 -19.59
N GLY A 488 -1.44 2.74 -18.80
CA GLY A 488 -1.94 1.69 -17.93
C GLY A 488 -2.74 0.63 -18.69
N LEU A 489 -2.17 -0.04 -19.71
CA LEU A 489 -2.82 -1.08 -20.55
C LEU A 489 -3.24 -2.37 -19.78
N GLY A 490 -3.68 -2.25 -18.54
CA GLY A 490 -4.00 -3.35 -17.64
C GLY A 490 -2.73 -3.91 -16.97
N ALA A 491 -2.88 -4.40 -15.74
CA ALA A 491 -1.77 -4.95 -14.97
C ALA A 491 -1.09 -6.15 -15.66
N PHE A 492 -1.83 -6.92 -16.46
CA PHE A 492 -1.34 -8.10 -17.20
C PHE A 492 -0.46 -7.81 -18.41
N ALA A 493 -0.28 -6.53 -18.78
CA ALA A 493 0.72 -6.12 -19.75
C ALA A 493 2.12 -5.94 -19.11
N ARG A 494 2.30 -6.24 -17.82
CA ARG A 494 3.54 -5.95 -17.06
C ARG A 494 4.25 -7.22 -16.61
N PRO A 495 5.57 -7.16 -16.36
CA PRO A 495 6.27 -8.24 -15.71
C PRO A 495 5.81 -8.41 -14.25
N PHE A 496 5.91 -9.62 -13.73
CA PHE A 496 5.42 -9.97 -12.40
C PHE A 496 6.48 -10.58 -11.49
N ASN A 497 6.26 -10.35 -10.20
CA ASN A 497 6.82 -11.10 -9.09
C ASN A 497 5.80 -12.15 -8.63
N TYR A 498 6.29 -13.35 -8.33
CA TYR A 498 5.51 -14.52 -7.96
C TYR A 498 5.91 -14.98 -6.57
N ILE A 499 4.93 -15.14 -5.68
CA ILE A 499 5.08 -15.79 -4.38
C ILE A 499 4.39 -17.15 -4.44
N PHE A 500 5.11 -18.21 -4.12
CA PHE A 500 4.57 -19.56 -3.96
C PHE A 500 4.84 -20.04 -2.53
N ILE A 501 3.82 -20.64 -1.93
CA ILE A 501 3.87 -21.22 -0.60
C ILE A 501 3.50 -22.67 -0.76
N LEU A 502 4.50 -23.53 -0.60
CA LEU A 502 4.36 -24.97 -0.72
C LEU A 502 4.16 -25.58 0.67
N SER A 503 3.25 -26.54 0.75
CA SER A 503 3.12 -27.35 1.96
C SER A 503 4.35 -28.25 2.13
N PRO A 504 4.72 -28.63 3.36
CA PRO A 504 5.87 -29.50 3.59
C PRO A 504 5.81 -30.84 2.84
N ASP A 505 4.63 -31.46 2.72
CA ASP A 505 4.47 -32.72 1.98
C ASP A 505 4.72 -32.57 0.48
N THR A 506 4.28 -31.46 -0.13
CA THR A 506 4.59 -31.15 -1.52
C THR A 506 6.07 -30.86 -1.73
N ALA A 507 6.70 -30.06 -0.88
CA ALA A 507 8.13 -29.81 -0.96
C ALA A 507 8.94 -31.12 -0.85
N ASN A 508 8.55 -32.02 0.07
CA ASN A 508 9.19 -33.32 0.22
C ASN A 508 8.96 -34.25 -0.99
N ALA A 509 7.77 -34.21 -1.60
CA ALA A 509 7.48 -34.95 -2.82
C ALA A 509 8.32 -34.47 -4.01
N LEU A 510 8.53 -33.15 -4.14
CA LEU A 510 9.44 -32.55 -5.11
C LEU A 510 10.89 -32.96 -4.85
N LYS A 511 11.34 -32.93 -3.59
CA LYS A 511 12.71 -33.36 -3.24
C LYS A 511 12.98 -34.83 -3.59
N LYS A 512 11.98 -35.72 -3.45
CA LYS A 512 12.07 -37.14 -3.88
C LYS A 512 12.18 -37.32 -5.39
N ARG A 513 11.82 -36.28 -6.16
CA ARG A 513 12.00 -36.19 -7.62
C ARG A 513 13.24 -35.34 -7.96
N ASP A 514 14.19 -35.24 -7.03
CA ASP A 514 15.47 -34.53 -7.16
C ASP A 514 15.39 -33.01 -7.40
N PHE A 515 14.22 -32.38 -7.19
CA PHE A 515 14.13 -30.93 -7.24
C PHE A 515 14.89 -30.28 -6.07
N THR A 516 15.79 -29.37 -6.40
CA THR A 516 16.20 -28.27 -5.52
C THR A 516 15.20 -27.12 -5.65
N ARG A 517 15.26 -26.13 -4.74
CA ARG A 517 14.41 -24.94 -4.87
C ARG A 517 14.75 -24.18 -6.16
N GLU A 518 16.03 -24.06 -6.47
CA GLU A 518 16.55 -23.41 -7.67
C GLU A 518 16.16 -24.19 -8.93
N GLY A 519 16.28 -25.52 -8.91
CA GLY A 519 15.85 -26.37 -10.02
C GLY A 519 14.36 -26.30 -10.31
N LEU A 520 13.52 -26.04 -9.30
CA LEU A 520 12.09 -25.77 -9.50
C LEU A 520 11.86 -24.41 -10.15
N VAL A 521 12.62 -23.38 -9.76
CA VAL A 521 12.58 -22.07 -10.44
C VAL A 521 12.97 -22.22 -11.91
N ASP A 522 14.08 -22.91 -12.20
CA ASP A 522 14.57 -23.14 -13.57
C ASP A 522 13.55 -23.93 -14.40
N TYR A 523 12.93 -24.96 -13.80
CA TYR A 523 11.86 -25.73 -14.45
C TYR A 523 10.66 -24.85 -14.82
N ILE A 524 10.19 -24.00 -13.91
CA ILE A 524 9.07 -23.09 -14.18
C ILE A 524 9.44 -22.11 -15.31
N ILE A 525 10.64 -21.54 -15.28
CA ILE A 525 11.10 -20.62 -16.33
C ILE A 525 11.16 -21.34 -17.67
N ASP A 526 11.78 -22.52 -17.74
CA ASP A 526 11.86 -23.30 -18.98
C ASP A 526 10.47 -23.61 -19.54
N LYS A 527 9.56 -24.11 -18.70
CA LYS A 527 8.21 -24.51 -19.14
C LYS A 527 7.30 -23.35 -19.52
N THR A 528 7.59 -22.15 -19.03
CA THR A 528 6.80 -20.94 -19.35
C THR A 528 7.45 -20.07 -20.43
N SER A 529 8.68 -20.39 -20.84
CA SER A 529 9.37 -19.66 -21.91
C SER A 529 8.84 -20.05 -23.29
N VAL A 530 8.75 -19.06 -24.18
CA VAL A 530 8.13 -19.18 -25.50
C VAL A 530 9.21 -19.33 -26.58
N PRO A 531 9.19 -20.38 -27.40
CA PRO A 531 10.06 -20.48 -28.58
C PRO A 531 9.86 -19.31 -29.54
N TYR A 532 10.94 -18.81 -30.15
CA TYR A 532 10.87 -17.69 -31.10
C TYR A 532 9.85 -17.95 -32.22
N GLU A 533 9.77 -19.19 -32.69
CA GLU A 533 8.88 -19.64 -33.76
C GLU A 533 7.40 -19.53 -33.40
N GLU A 534 7.07 -19.46 -32.10
CA GLU A 534 5.71 -19.29 -31.59
C GLU A 534 5.37 -17.84 -31.23
N LEU A 535 6.30 -16.90 -31.42
CA LEU A 535 6.04 -15.48 -31.23
C LEU A 535 5.33 -14.90 -32.44
N THR A 536 4.26 -14.16 -32.18
CA THR A 536 3.59 -13.38 -33.21
C THR A 536 4.41 -12.13 -33.59
N GLU A 537 4.17 -11.58 -34.78
CA GLU A 537 4.82 -10.33 -35.20
C GLU A 537 4.58 -9.18 -34.20
N ASN A 538 3.39 -9.12 -33.61
CA ASN A 538 3.03 -8.11 -32.61
C ASN A 538 3.83 -8.28 -31.31
N GLU A 539 4.04 -9.52 -30.85
CA GLU A 539 4.86 -9.79 -29.67
C GLU A 539 6.33 -9.44 -29.92
N ILE A 540 6.88 -9.80 -31.09
CA ILE A 540 8.25 -9.43 -31.46
C ILE A 540 8.39 -7.89 -31.46
N LYS A 541 7.45 -7.18 -32.09
CA LYS A 541 7.46 -5.71 -32.15
C LYS A 541 7.35 -5.09 -30.75
N GLY A 542 6.43 -5.57 -29.92
CA GLY A 542 6.20 -5.06 -28.57
C GLY A 542 7.39 -5.31 -27.64
N LEU A 543 8.02 -6.50 -27.73
CA LEU A 543 9.25 -6.81 -27.03
C LEU A 543 10.40 -5.90 -27.45
N LYS A 544 10.66 -5.76 -28.76
CA LYS A 544 11.72 -4.86 -29.27
C LYS A 544 11.53 -3.44 -28.75
N LYS A 545 10.28 -2.96 -28.73
CA LYS A 545 9.93 -1.66 -28.16
C LYS A 545 10.24 -1.59 -26.66
N ARG A 546 9.79 -2.57 -25.87
CA ARG A 546 10.05 -2.64 -24.42
C ARG A 546 11.53 -2.70 -24.06
N LEU A 547 12.31 -3.43 -24.84
CA LEU A 547 13.74 -3.57 -24.61
C LEU A 547 14.54 -2.31 -24.97
N SER A 548 13.95 -1.40 -25.78
CA SER A 548 14.62 -0.19 -26.27
C SER A 548 14.17 1.08 -25.55
N GLU A 549 12.97 1.08 -24.97
CA GLU A 549 12.35 2.25 -24.34
C GLU A 549 12.13 2.00 -22.84
N LYS A 550 12.29 3.04 -22.02
CA LYS A 550 11.95 2.99 -20.58
C LYS A 550 10.67 3.76 -20.30
N SER A 551 9.85 3.21 -19.39
CA SER A 551 8.70 3.88 -18.81
C SER A 551 9.01 4.27 -17.37
N GLU A 552 8.78 5.53 -17.00
CA GLU A 552 8.79 5.96 -15.59
C GLU A 552 7.39 5.87 -14.96
N ALA A 553 6.35 5.59 -15.76
CA ALA A 553 4.98 5.49 -15.27
C ALA A 553 4.83 4.33 -14.28
N PHE A 554 3.94 4.51 -13.31
CA PHE A 554 3.69 3.53 -12.24
C PHE A 554 4.98 3.09 -11.52
N GLY A 555 5.93 4.01 -11.33
CA GLY A 555 7.22 3.73 -10.70
C GLY A 555 8.11 2.76 -11.48
N GLY A 556 7.98 2.70 -12.81
CA GLY A 556 8.83 1.87 -13.67
C GLY A 556 8.50 0.39 -13.69
N THR A 557 7.33 0.00 -13.18
CA THR A 557 6.86 -1.41 -13.13
C THR A 557 6.67 -2.06 -14.50
N ASP A 558 6.70 -1.30 -15.59
CA ASP A 558 6.57 -1.83 -16.96
C ASP A 558 7.88 -2.44 -17.50
N ASN A 559 9.01 -2.08 -16.90
CA ASN A 559 10.34 -2.33 -17.45
C ASN A 559 10.83 -3.75 -17.16
N ILE A 560 11.58 -4.31 -18.11
CA ILE A 560 12.41 -5.50 -17.86
C ILE A 560 13.68 -5.02 -17.14
N PRO A 561 14.17 -5.72 -16.09
CA PRO A 561 15.42 -5.35 -15.42
C PRO A 561 16.58 -5.22 -16.41
N GLU A 562 17.42 -4.20 -16.25
CA GLU A 562 18.42 -3.82 -17.26
C GLU A 562 19.43 -4.93 -17.54
N GLU A 563 19.85 -5.62 -16.50
CA GLU A 563 20.75 -6.78 -16.55
C GLU A 563 20.17 -7.97 -17.33
N ARG A 564 18.85 -7.99 -17.53
CA ARG A 564 18.13 -9.06 -18.26
C ARG A 564 17.94 -8.75 -19.73
N ILE A 565 18.02 -7.48 -20.15
CA ILE A 565 17.79 -7.05 -21.53
C ILE A 565 18.67 -7.80 -22.56
N PRO A 566 19.98 -8.01 -22.35
CA PRO A 566 20.83 -8.72 -23.32
C PRO A 566 20.31 -10.12 -23.65
N MET A 567 19.87 -10.87 -22.64
CA MET A 567 19.33 -12.23 -22.82
C MET A 567 18.08 -12.23 -23.71
N TYR A 568 17.21 -11.23 -23.59
CA TYR A 568 16.04 -11.11 -24.47
C TYR A 568 16.45 -10.86 -25.93
N TRP A 569 17.43 -9.98 -26.17
CA TRP A 569 17.92 -9.73 -27.53
C TRP A 569 18.56 -10.97 -28.15
N GLU A 570 19.31 -11.74 -27.37
CA GLU A 570 19.95 -12.98 -27.83
C GLU A 570 18.95 -14.06 -28.23
N ASN A 571 17.78 -14.11 -27.55
CA ASN A 571 16.72 -15.08 -27.78
C ASN A 571 15.64 -14.62 -28.77
N LEU A 572 15.64 -13.36 -29.20
CA LEU A 572 14.73 -12.83 -30.22
C LEU A 572 15.20 -13.15 -31.66
N LYS A 573 15.49 -14.43 -31.92
CA LYS A 573 15.91 -14.96 -33.22
C LYS A 573 15.53 -16.45 -33.34
N PRO A 574 15.48 -17.02 -34.56
CA PRO A 574 15.20 -18.45 -34.76
C PRO A 574 16.09 -19.35 -33.88
N GLY A 575 15.47 -20.35 -33.25
CA GLY A 575 16.08 -21.25 -32.26
C GLY A 575 16.21 -20.68 -30.85
N GLY A 576 15.86 -19.41 -30.63
CA GLY A 576 15.84 -18.77 -29.31
C GLY A 576 14.57 -19.09 -28.51
N LYS A 577 14.64 -18.89 -27.18
CA LYS A 577 13.50 -19.08 -26.28
C LYS A 577 13.36 -17.88 -25.35
N VAL A 578 12.23 -17.17 -25.45
CA VAL A 578 11.99 -15.91 -24.73
C VAL A 578 11.24 -16.19 -23.43
N PRO A 579 11.80 -15.82 -22.26
CA PRO A 579 11.16 -16.13 -20.99
C PRO A 579 10.03 -15.16 -20.65
N VAL A 580 8.91 -15.70 -20.17
CA VAL A 580 7.78 -14.92 -19.60
C VAL A 580 8.15 -14.40 -18.21
N VAL A 581 8.86 -15.21 -17.42
CA VAL A 581 9.42 -14.82 -16.12
C VAL A 581 10.73 -14.07 -16.36
N VAL A 582 10.75 -12.77 -16.08
CA VAL A 582 11.88 -11.92 -16.47
C VAL A 582 13.18 -12.21 -15.71
N SER A 583 13.11 -12.79 -14.50
CA SER A 583 14.27 -13.21 -13.72
C SER A 583 13.94 -14.35 -12.74
N PRO A 584 14.85 -15.32 -12.49
CA PRO A 584 14.72 -16.30 -11.41
C PRO A 584 14.42 -15.67 -10.06
N ASP A 585 14.94 -14.47 -9.81
CA ASP A 585 14.71 -13.76 -8.56
C ASP A 585 13.26 -13.35 -8.35
N THR A 586 12.42 -13.38 -9.38
CA THR A 586 11.01 -13.01 -9.29
C THR A 586 10.11 -14.21 -8.99
N ILE A 587 10.68 -15.40 -8.84
CA ILE A 587 9.98 -16.58 -8.31
C ILE A 587 10.44 -16.81 -6.86
N ASN A 588 9.51 -16.71 -5.92
CA ASN A 588 9.78 -16.80 -4.49
C ASN A 588 9.06 -18.01 -3.90
N ILE A 589 9.79 -19.07 -3.55
CA ILE A 589 9.20 -20.33 -3.07
C ILE A 589 9.50 -20.51 -1.58
N PHE A 590 8.47 -20.36 -0.77
CA PHE A 590 8.49 -20.63 0.67
C PHE A 590 7.93 -22.02 0.97
N VAL A 591 8.45 -22.68 1.99
CA VAL A 591 7.83 -23.89 2.55
C VAL A 591 7.21 -23.53 3.89
N SER A 592 5.90 -23.68 4.03
CA SER A 592 5.17 -23.32 5.26
C SER A 592 3.84 -24.07 5.34
N GLY A 593 3.20 -24.08 6.51
CA GLY A 593 2.03 -24.89 6.79
C GLY A 593 2.34 -26.25 7.43
N GLU A 594 1.31 -27.08 7.50
CA GLU A 594 1.34 -28.43 8.07
C GLU A 594 1.48 -29.50 6.98
N VAL A 595 1.91 -30.70 7.37
CA VAL A 595 1.85 -31.91 6.52
C VAL A 595 0.38 -32.18 6.18
N SER A 596 0.01 -32.20 4.89
CA SER A 596 -1.36 -32.11 4.32
C SER A 596 -1.90 -30.68 4.09
N GLY A 597 -1.01 -29.69 4.02
CA GLY A 597 -1.34 -28.31 3.70
C GLY A 597 -1.70 -28.10 2.22
N TYR A 598 -2.29 -26.94 1.93
CA TYR A 598 -2.56 -26.50 0.56
C TYR A 598 -1.34 -25.77 -0.01
N ASN A 599 -1.08 -25.94 -1.30
CA ASN A 599 -0.16 -25.12 -2.05
C ASN A 599 -0.91 -23.92 -2.60
N PHE A 600 -0.33 -22.75 -2.50
CA PHE A 600 -0.94 -21.55 -3.05
C PHE A 600 0.10 -20.52 -3.41
N GLY A 601 -0.31 -19.52 -4.18
CA GLY A 601 0.58 -18.47 -4.59
C GLY A 601 -0.14 -17.21 -5.02
N ALA A 602 0.65 -16.16 -5.14
CA ALA A 602 0.19 -14.82 -5.40
C ALA A 602 1.09 -14.17 -6.43
N ILE A 603 0.54 -13.22 -7.17
CA ILE A 603 1.29 -12.45 -8.15
C ILE A 603 1.08 -10.96 -7.94
N TYR A 604 2.10 -10.19 -8.30
CA TYR A 604 2.04 -8.75 -8.34
C TYR A 604 3.09 -8.16 -9.28
N LEU A 605 3.06 -6.84 -9.48
CA LEU A 605 4.04 -6.12 -10.27
C LEU A 605 5.44 -6.20 -9.63
N LEU A 606 6.50 -6.26 -10.44
CA LEU A 606 7.89 -6.40 -9.97
C LEU A 606 8.32 -5.37 -8.93
N GLY A 607 7.86 -4.13 -9.07
CA GLY A 607 8.36 -3.01 -8.28
C GLY A 607 8.00 -3.08 -6.80
N ALA A 608 7.09 -3.95 -6.34
CA ALA A 608 6.71 -4.02 -4.93
C ALA A 608 7.29 -5.28 -4.27
N HIS A 609 8.61 -5.45 -4.30
CA HIS A 609 9.30 -6.57 -3.66
C HIS A 609 10.63 -6.12 -3.05
N SER A 610 10.91 -6.49 -1.80
CA SER A 610 12.19 -6.22 -1.14
C SER A 610 12.49 -7.28 -0.09
N ILE A 611 13.79 -7.58 0.10
CA ILE A 611 14.29 -8.49 1.13
C ILE A 611 15.28 -7.72 2.02
N LYS A 612 15.08 -7.73 3.33
CA LYS A 612 15.92 -7.00 4.31
C LYS A 612 16.37 -7.89 5.46
N PRO A 613 17.60 -7.74 5.95
CA PRO A 613 18.07 -8.48 7.11
C PRO A 613 17.34 -8.02 8.37
N VAL A 614 17.16 -8.93 9.32
CA VAL A 614 16.72 -8.63 10.68
C VAL A 614 17.96 -8.22 11.49
N GLN A 615 18.00 -6.96 11.91
CA GLN A 615 19.14 -6.34 12.61
C GLN A 615 18.99 -6.36 14.13
#